data_AF-A0A1G9FQI4-F1
#
_entry.id   AF-A0A1G9FQI4-F1
#
_cell.length_a   1.000
_cell.length_b   1.000
_cell.length_c   1.000
_cell.angle_alpha   90.00
_cell.angle_beta   90.00
_cell.angle_gamma   90.00
#
_symmetry.space_group_name_H-M   'P 1'
#
loop_
_entity.id
_entity.type
_entity.pdbx_description
1 polymer ?
#
loop_
_entity_poly.entity_id
_entity_poly.type
_entity_poly.pdbx_seq_one_letter_code
_entity_poly.pdbx_strand_id
1 'polypeptide(L)'
;MSYQMAAELLERRGVSLESIAEIVYILQSAYYADLTEEECLSSVKAVLGKREVQYTLMTGVALDELAEKRLLPQPLQAVLEADESLYGADETLALGITGVYGMIGLTGFGYLDKIKLGIIGKLNDDRGRIHVFLDDLVAGIAAAASARIAHRHEGAKVYPHVTGTE
;
A
#
# COMPACT_ATOMS: atom_id res chain seq x y z
N MET A 1 16.02 -3.37 8.60
CA MET A 1 15.24 -4.61 8.77
C MET A 1 15.03 -5.22 7.40
N SER A 2 15.05 -6.56 7.31
CA SER A 2 14.65 -7.28 6.10
C SER A 2 13.14 -7.07 5.85
N TYR A 3 12.69 -7.15 4.59
CA TYR A 3 11.26 -7.08 4.24
C TYR A 3 10.50 -8.39 4.53
N GLN A 4 11.22 -9.46 4.88
CA GLN A 4 10.68 -10.82 5.03
C GLN A 4 9.50 -10.92 5.99
N MET A 5 9.59 -10.29 7.17
CA MET A 5 8.49 -10.31 8.14
C MET A 5 7.19 -9.73 7.57
N ALA A 6 7.28 -8.61 6.83
CA ALA A 6 6.12 -7.99 6.21
C ALA A 6 5.57 -8.85 5.06
N ALA A 7 6.46 -9.50 4.29
CA ALA A 7 6.05 -10.43 3.25
C ALA A 7 5.32 -11.66 3.82
N GLU A 8 5.84 -12.25 4.90
CA GLU A 8 5.21 -13.37 5.60
C GLU A 8 3.84 -12.99 6.18
N LEU A 9 3.72 -11.76 6.68
CA LEU A 9 2.47 -11.21 7.20
C LEU A 9 1.41 -11.07 6.09
N LEU A 10 1.79 -10.50 4.94
CA LEU A 10 0.93 -10.39 3.76
C LEU A 10 0.53 -11.76 3.21
N GLU A 11 1.48 -12.68 3.09
CA GLU A 11 1.25 -14.03 2.56
C GLU A 11 0.25 -14.80 3.43
N ARG A 12 0.37 -14.71 4.77
CA ARG A 12 -0.59 -15.33 5.71
C ARG A 12 -2.02 -14.83 5.48
N ARG A 13 -2.15 -13.58 5.05
CA ARG A 13 -3.44 -12.94 4.75
C ARG A 13 -3.91 -13.18 3.31
N GLY A 14 -3.12 -13.87 2.48
CA GLY A 14 -3.47 -14.23 1.11
C GLY A 14 -2.99 -13.22 0.06
N VAL A 15 -2.04 -12.35 0.42
CA VAL A 15 -1.50 -11.31 -0.47
C VAL A 15 -0.05 -11.65 -0.82
N SER A 16 0.19 -12.05 -2.07
CA SER A 16 1.55 -12.23 -2.59
C SER A 16 2.16 -10.91 -3.02
N LEU A 17 3.48 -10.77 -2.96
CA LEU A 17 4.16 -9.54 -3.38
C LEU A 17 4.00 -9.30 -4.89
N GLU A 18 3.91 -10.37 -5.66
CA GLU A 18 3.68 -10.37 -7.10
C GLU A 18 2.33 -9.75 -7.42
N SER A 19 1.29 -10.04 -6.63
CA SER A 19 -0.04 -9.44 -6.83
C SER A 19 -0.07 -7.93 -6.58
N ILE A 20 0.80 -7.43 -5.67
CA ILE A 20 0.99 -5.99 -5.46
C ILE A 20 1.80 -5.40 -6.61
N ALA A 21 2.84 -6.10 -7.08
CA ALA A 21 3.67 -5.66 -8.19
C ALA A 21 2.88 -5.56 -9.50
N GLU A 22 1.92 -6.44 -9.74
CA GLU A 22 0.99 -6.39 -10.87
C GLU A 22 0.18 -5.08 -10.88
N ILE A 23 -0.35 -4.66 -9.72
CA ILE A 23 -1.05 -3.37 -9.58
C ILE A 23 -0.11 -2.22 -9.96
N VAL A 24 1.12 -2.24 -9.43
CA VAL A 24 2.13 -1.21 -9.74
C VAL A 24 2.44 -1.18 -11.23
N TYR A 25 2.59 -2.34 -11.87
CA TYR A 25 2.84 -2.46 -13.30
C TYR A 25 1.70 -1.87 -14.12
N ILE A 26 0.45 -2.19 -13.79
CA ILE A 26 -0.73 -1.63 -14.46
C ILE A 26 -0.75 -0.10 -14.35
N LEU A 27 -0.46 0.45 -13.16
CA LEU A 27 -0.45 1.91 -12.97
C LEU A 27 0.66 2.62 -13.71
N GLN A 28 1.84 1.99 -13.84
CA GLN A 28 3.06 2.67 -14.29
C GLN A 28 3.42 2.37 -15.76
N SER A 29 2.97 1.26 -16.33
CA SER A 29 3.24 0.86 -17.73
C SER A 29 2.72 1.86 -18.77
N ALA A 30 1.66 2.61 -18.45
CA ALA A 30 1.16 3.69 -19.31
C ALA A 30 2.14 4.89 -19.43
N TYR A 31 3.06 5.04 -18.48
CA TYR A 31 4.03 6.13 -18.42
C TYR A 31 5.44 5.69 -18.82
N TYR A 32 5.78 4.42 -18.57
CA TYR A 32 7.12 3.87 -18.74
C TYR A 32 7.05 2.58 -19.56
N ALA A 33 7.28 2.69 -20.87
CA ALA A 33 7.14 1.55 -21.80
C ALA A 33 8.13 0.40 -21.54
N ASP A 34 9.32 0.73 -21.01
CA ASP A 34 10.37 -0.24 -20.70
C ASP A 34 10.29 -0.78 -19.26
N LEU A 35 9.24 -0.45 -18.52
CA LEU A 35 9.05 -0.92 -17.14
C LEU A 35 8.91 -2.45 -17.13
N THR A 36 9.61 -3.09 -16.21
CA THR A 36 9.57 -4.54 -16.00
C THR A 36 8.82 -4.92 -14.72
N GLU A 37 8.25 -6.12 -14.68
CA GLU A 37 7.61 -6.64 -13.46
C GLU A 37 8.63 -6.79 -12.32
N GLU A 38 9.89 -7.12 -12.63
CA GLU A 38 10.98 -7.20 -11.66
C GLU A 38 11.27 -5.85 -10.99
N GLU A 39 11.18 -4.74 -11.73
CA GLU A 39 11.32 -3.39 -11.18
C GLU A 39 10.15 -3.01 -10.27
N CYS A 40 8.93 -3.41 -10.64
CA CYS A 40 7.75 -3.25 -9.79
C CYS A 40 7.92 -4.04 -8.48
N LEU A 41 8.28 -5.32 -8.55
CA LEU A 41 8.50 -6.17 -7.40
C LEU A 41 9.65 -5.66 -6.52
N SER A 42 10.74 -5.19 -7.12
CA SER A 42 11.86 -4.54 -6.43
C SER A 42 11.41 -3.28 -5.67
N SER A 43 10.49 -2.51 -6.26
CA SER A 43 9.92 -1.32 -5.62
C SER A 43 9.01 -1.68 -4.44
N VAL A 44 8.14 -2.68 -4.59
CA VAL A 44 7.32 -3.22 -3.49
C VAL A 44 8.20 -3.68 -2.33
N LYS A 45 9.22 -4.51 -2.61
CA LYS A 45 10.18 -4.99 -1.59
C LYS A 45 10.90 -3.83 -0.89
N ALA A 46 11.24 -2.77 -1.61
CA ALA A 46 11.89 -1.60 -1.03
C ALA A 46 10.96 -0.80 -0.10
N VAL A 47 9.67 -0.67 -0.44
CA VAL A 47 8.64 -0.07 0.42
C VAL A 47 8.49 -0.90 1.69
N LEU A 48 8.33 -2.22 1.56
CA LEU A 48 8.23 -3.14 2.70
C LEU A 48 9.49 -3.21 3.56
N GLY A 49 10.65 -2.77 3.05
CA GLY A 49 11.89 -2.66 3.83
C GLY A 49 11.90 -1.49 4.81
N LYS A 50 10.90 -0.60 4.77
CA LYS A 50 10.80 0.59 5.62
C LYS A 50 10.13 0.24 6.94
N ARG A 51 10.78 0.60 8.06
CA ARG A 51 10.28 0.31 9.42
C ARG A 51 8.87 0.86 9.66
N GLU A 52 8.61 2.06 9.19
CA GLU A 52 7.29 2.70 9.32
C GLU A 52 6.20 1.88 8.62
N VAL A 53 6.43 1.47 7.37
CA VAL A 53 5.53 0.58 6.62
C VAL A 53 5.31 -0.74 7.36
N GLN A 54 6.37 -1.34 7.91
CA GLN A 54 6.28 -2.60 8.64
C GLN A 54 5.42 -2.48 9.90
N TYR A 55 5.59 -1.40 10.68
CA TYR A 55 4.78 -1.17 11.87
C TYR A 55 3.32 -0.91 11.52
N THR A 56 3.08 -0.09 10.49
CA THR A 56 1.73 0.17 9.99
C THR A 56 1.03 -1.12 9.56
N LEU A 57 1.71 -1.97 8.80
CA LEU A 57 1.18 -3.25 8.35
C LEU A 57 0.89 -4.20 9.52
N MET A 58 1.81 -4.30 10.49
CA MET A 58 1.59 -5.10 11.70
C MET A 58 0.35 -4.63 12.47
N THR A 59 0.16 -3.31 12.62
CA THR A 59 -0.96 -2.75 13.35
C THR A 59 -2.29 -3.03 12.67
N GLY A 60 -2.43 -2.75 11.37
CA GLY A 60 -3.70 -2.97 10.68
C GLY A 60 -4.06 -4.45 10.58
N VAL A 61 -3.10 -5.31 10.23
CA VAL A 61 -3.36 -6.77 10.17
C VAL A 61 -3.75 -7.33 11.54
N ALA A 62 -3.17 -6.81 12.63
CA ALA A 62 -3.58 -7.23 13.96
C ALA A 62 -5.02 -6.82 14.29
N LEU A 63 -5.47 -5.63 13.86
CA LEU A 63 -6.85 -5.17 14.06
C LEU A 63 -7.84 -6.03 13.28
N ASP A 64 -7.54 -6.34 12.02
CA ASP A 64 -8.31 -7.29 11.20
C ASP A 64 -8.42 -8.65 11.88
N GLU A 65 -7.29 -9.25 12.31
CA GLU A 65 -7.27 -10.55 12.98
C GLU A 65 -8.03 -10.55 14.32
N LEU A 66 -8.00 -9.44 15.06
CA LEU A 66 -8.74 -9.31 16.33
C LEU A 66 -10.24 -9.16 16.08
N ALA A 67 -10.63 -8.44 15.03
CA ALA A 67 -12.02 -8.35 14.60
C ALA A 67 -12.55 -9.72 14.18
N GLU A 68 -11.78 -10.50 13.41
CA GLU A 68 -12.16 -11.86 12.99
C GLU A 68 -12.41 -12.79 14.19
N LYS A 69 -11.59 -12.64 15.23
CA LYS A 69 -11.68 -13.43 16.47
C LYS A 69 -12.72 -12.91 17.46
N ARG A 70 -13.41 -11.81 17.13
CA ARG A 70 -14.36 -11.09 17.99
C ARG A 70 -13.79 -10.67 19.34
N LEU A 71 -12.54 -10.19 19.32
CA LEU A 71 -11.81 -9.78 20.52
C LEU A 71 -11.77 -8.26 20.72
N LEU A 72 -12.38 -7.49 19.82
CA LEU A 72 -12.43 -6.04 19.95
C LEU A 72 -13.59 -5.59 20.86
N PRO A 73 -13.43 -4.47 21.57
CA PRO A 73 -14.52 -3.90 22.35
C PRO A 73 -15.64 -3.37 21.42
N GLN A 74 -16.86 -3.35 21.94
CA GLN A 74 -17.95 -2.62 21.29
C GLN A 74 -17.80 -1.10 21.52
N PRO A 75 -18.12 -0.23 20.55
CA PRO A 75 -18.75 -0.54 19.25
C PRO A 75 -17.76 -0.90 18.12
N LEU A 76 -16.45 -0.84 18.35
CA LEU A 76 -15.43 -1.03 17.31
C LEU A 76 -15.55 -2.39 16.61
N GLN A 77 -15.86 -3.46 17.36
CA GLN A 77 -16.10 -4.78 16.78
C GLN A 77 -17.20 -4.76 15.70
N ALA A 78 -18.34 -4.13 15.98
CA ALA A 78 -19.44 -4.05 15.02
C ALA A 78 -19.10 -3.16 13.83
N VAL A 79 -18.33 -2.08 14.05
CA VAL A 79 -17.85 -1.19 12.99
C VAL A 79 -16.98 -1.94 11.98
N LEU A 80 -16.02 -2.75 12.46
CA LEU A 80 -15.12 -3.53 11.59
C LEU A 80 -15.82 -4.75 10.96
N GLU A 81 -16.74 -5.43 11.67
CA GLU A 81 -17.52 -6.52 11.07
C GLU A 81 -18.46 -6.02 9.96
N ALA A 82 -18.92 -4.77 10.05
CA ALA A 82 -19.81 -4.16 9.07
C ALA A 82 -19.06 -3.51 7.90
N ASP A 83 -17.73 -3.35 8.00
CA ASP A 83 -16.95 -2.55 7.05
C ASP A 83 -17.60 -1.17 6.84
N GLU A 84 -17.77 -0.44 7.95
CA GLU A 84 -18.55 0.80 7.99
C GLU A 84 -17.90 1.89 7.13
N SER A 85 -18.59 2.32 6.08
CA SER A 85 -18.15 3.31 5.11
C SER A 85 -17.69 4.68 5.67
N LEU A 86 -18.07 5.02 6.90
CA LEU A 86 -17.67 6.26 7.58
C LEU A 86 -16.50 6.06 8.57
N TYR A 87 -16.04 4.83 8.76
CA TYR A 87 -14.83 4.52 9.50
C TYR A 87 -13.64 4.79 8.59
N GLY A 88 -12.85 5.82 8.91
CA GLY A 88 -11.73 6.28 8.05
C GLY A 88 -10.34 6.03 8.62
N ALA A 89 -10.21 5.10 9.57
CA ALA A 89 -9.00 4.95 10.38
C ALA A 89 -7.94 4.07 9.70
N ASP A 90 -8.42 3.08 8.97
CA ASP A 90 -7.79 2.27 7.93
C ASP A 90 -7.09 3.12 6.87
N GLU A 91 -7.78 4.04 6.19
CA GLU A 91 -7.13 4.91 5.20
C GLU A 91 -6.14 5.84 5.89
N THR A 92 -6.49 6.37 7.07
CA THR A 92 -5.56 7.21 7.86
C THR A 92 -4.26 6.48 8.16
N LEU A 93 -4.34 5.18 8.46
CA LEU A 93 -3.19 4.33 8.71
C LEU A 93 -2.42 4.05 7.40
N ALA A 94 -3.12 3.77 6.29
CA ALA A 94 -2.54 3.55 4.97
C ALA A 94 -1.81 4.80 4.42
N LEU A 95 -2.29 6.00 4.74
CA LEU A 95 -1.62 7.27 4.41
C LEU A 95 -0.19 7.30 4.97
N GLY A 96 0.07 6.70 6.13
CA GLY A 96 1.41 6.56 6.69
C GLY A 96 2.38 5.82 5.78
N ILE A 97 1.90 4.84 4.99
CA ILE A 97 2.72 4.13 4.00
C ILE A 97 3.02 5.03 2.81
N THR A 98 2.00 5.72 2.30
CA THR A 98 2.16 6.60 1.13
C THR A 98 3.15 7.75 1.41
N GLY A 99 3.14 8.30 2.64
CA GLY A 99 4.00 9.39 3.06
C GLY A 99 5.50 9.07 2.99
N VAL A 100 5.89 7.79 3.08
CA VAL A 100 7.31 7.36 3.02
C VAL A 100 7.97 7.69 1.68
N TYR A 101 7.19 7.78 0.60
CA TYR A 101 7.67 8.15 -0.74
C TYR A 101 7.04 9.46 -1.25
N GLY A 102 6.55 10.29 -0.32
CA GLY A 102 6.06 11.64 -0.60
C GLY A 102 4.64 11.70 -1.15
N MET A 103 4.16 12.92 -1.35
CA MET A 103 2.76 13.20 -1.65
C MET A 103 2.29 12.74 -3.04
N ILE A 104 3.20 12.36 -3.94
CA ILE A 104 2.83 11.82 -5.26
C ILE A 104 2.02 10.54 -5.10
N GLY A 105 2.39 9.69 -4.13
CA GLY A 105 1.68 8.45 -3.82
C GLY A 105 0.25 8.66 -3.33
N LEU A 106 -0.08 9.84 -2.77
CA LEU A 106 -1.41 10.11 -2.21
C LEU A 106 -2.52 9.97 -3.27
N THR A 107 -2.29 10.56 -4.45
CA THR A 107 -3.27 10.50 -5.55
C THR A 107 -3.44 9.08 -6.09
N GLY A 108 -2.34 8.32 -6.17
CA GLY A 108 -2.38 6.92 -6.57
C GLY A 108 -3.12 6.04 -5.56
N PHE A 109 -2.96 6.30 -4.26
CA PHE A 109 -3.68 5.61 -3.20
C PHE A 109 -5.18 5.84 -3.30
N GLY A 110 -5.64 7.10 -3.31
CA GLY A 110 -7.09 7.37 -3.42
C GLY A 110 -7.71 6.86 -4.73
N TYR A 111 -6.93 6.77 -5.80
CA TYR A 111 -7.39 6.11 -7.03
C TYR A 111 -7.56 4.60 -6.83
N LEU A 112 -6.55 3.92 -6.26
CA LEU A 112 -6.56 2.48 -6.02
C LEU A 112 -7.65 2.05 -5.04
N ASP A 113 -7.82 2.78 -3.95
CA ASP A 113 -8.88 2.56 -2.97
C ASP A 113 -10.25 2.63 -3.65
N LYS A 114 -10.49 3.65 -4.48
CA LYS A 114 -11.77 3.77 -5.18
C LYS A 114 -12.05 2.65 -6.20
N ILE A 115 -11.05 2.20 -6.95
CA ILE A 115 -11.26 1.21 -8.02
C ILE A 115 -11.09 -0.24 -7.57
N LYS A 116 -10.49 -0.45 -6.39
CA LYS A 116 -10.14 -1.74 -5.79
C LYS A 116 -9.49 -2.71 -6.82
N LEU A 117 -8.41 -2.25 -7.46
CA LEU A 117 -7.74 -3.00 -8.55
C LEU A 117 -7.04 -4.28 -8.06
N GLY A 118 -7.13 -5.35 -8.84
CA GLY A 118 -6.31 -6.56 -8.64
C GLY A 118 -6.62 -7.28 -7.32
N ILE A 119 -5.59 -7.53 -6.51
CA ILE A 119 -5.74 -8.20 -5.21
C ILE A 119 -6.58 -7.37 -4.22
N ILE A 120 -6.61 -6.03 -4.35
CA ILE A 120 -7.40 -5.15 -3.46
C ILE A 120 -8.89 -5.50 -3.58
N GLY A 121 -9.42 -5.65 -4.80
CA GLY A 121 -10.81 -6.04 -5.01
C GLY A 121 -11.14 -7.44 -4.50
N LYS A 122 -10.19 -8.37 -4.59
CA LYS A 122 -10.37 -9.72 -4.02
C LYS A 122 -10.48 -9.70 -2.50
N LEU A 123 -9.72 -8.83 -1.82
CA LEU A 123 -9.80 -8.64 -0.37
C LEU A 123 -11.14 -7.98 0.01
N ASN A 124 -11.53 -6.93 -0.70
CA ASN A 124 -12.80 -6.21 -0.50
C ASN A 124 -14.02 -7.14 -0.66
N ASP A 125 -13.98 -8.08 -1.60
CA ASP A 125 -15.10 -8.99 -1.86
C ASP A 125 -15.09 -10.26 -0.97
N ASP A 126 -14.04 -10.47 -0.17
CA ASP A 126 -13.90 -11.66 0.69
C ASP A 126 -14.79 -11.56 1.94
N ARG A 127 -15.86 -12.36 1.97
CA ARG A 127 -16.77 -12.46 3.12
C ARG A 127 -16.33 -13.49 4.17
N GLY A 128 -15.25 -14.22 3.93
CA GLY A 128 -14.74 -15.27 4.82
C GLY A 128 -13.77 -14.75 5.88
N ARG A 129 -13.22 -13.56 5.69
CA ARG A 129 -12.22 -12.89 6.53
C ARG A 129 -12.56 -11.40 6.63
N ILE A 130 -11.94 -10.70 7.58
CA ILE A 130 -12.09 -9.25 7.72
C ILE A 130 -10.82 -8.60 7.21
N HIS A 131 -10.93 -7.71 6.24
CA HIS A 131 -9.79 -7.04 5.60
C HIS A 131 -9.97 -5.52 5.55
N VAL A 132 -10.60 -4.93 6.58
CA VAL A 132 -10.89 -3.50 6.67
C VAL A 132 -9.60 -2.68 6.58
N PHE A 133 -8.52 -3.12 7.24
CA PHE A 133 -7.24 -2.44 7.11
C PHE A 133 -6.41 -2.94 5.94
N LEU A 134 -6.45 -4.26 5.67
CA LEU A 134 -5.49 -4.88 4.76
C LEU A 134 -5.60 -4.38 3.31
N ASP A 135 -6.80 -4.17 2.78
CA ASP A 135 -6.98 -3.76 1.40
C ASP A 135 -6.41 -2.34 1.15
N ASP A 136 -6.62 -1.42 2.08
CA ASP A 136 -6.04 -0.07 2.08
C ASP A 136 -4.53 -0.07 2.29
N LEU A 137 -4.03 -0.93 3.17
CA LEU A 137 -2.58 -1.08 3.37
C LEU A 137 -1.91 -1.57 2.09
N VAL A 138 -2.53 -2.51 1.38
CA VAL A 138 -2.05 -3.01 0.07
C VAL A 138 -2.11 -1.89 -0.98
N ALA A 139 -3.20 -1.11 -1.02
CA ALA A 139 -3.31 0.06 -1.87
C ALA A 139 -2.19 1.08 -1.58
N GLY A 140 -1.92 1.36 -0.30
CA GLY A 140 -0.86 2.25 0.15
C GLY A 140 0.53 1.77 -0.27
N ILE A 141 0.82 0.47 -0.17
CA ILE A 141 2.09 -0.12 -0.61
C ILE A 141 2.26 0.02 -2.12
N ALA A 142 1.22 -0.30 -2.91
CA ALA A 142 1.25 -0.18 -4.37
C ALA A 142 1.44 1.28 -4.81
N ALA A 143 0.75 2.22 -4.14
CA ALA A 143 0.89 3.65 -4.40
C ALA A 143 2.29 4.18 -4.06
N ALA A 144 2.85 3.78 -2.91
CA ALA A 144 4.21 4.13 -2.52
C ALA A 144 5.27 3.55 -3.46
N ALA A 145 5.09 2.30 -3.91
CA ALA A 145 5.97 1.65 -4.88
C ALA A 145 5.91 2.36 -6.24
N SER A 146 4.72 2.76 -6.68
CA SER A 146 4.52 3.56 -7.89
C SER A 146 5.22 4.92 -7.79
N ALA A 147 5.07 5.63 -6.66
CA ALA A 147 5.76 6.90 -6.41
C ALA A 147 7.29 6.74 -6.44
N ARG A 148 7.81 5.66 -5.87
CA ARG A 148 9.24 5.33 -5.91
C ARG A 148 9.75 5.13 -7.34
N ILE A 149 8.98 4.47 -8.20
CA ILE A 149 9.31 4.29 -9.62
C ILE A 149 9.34 5.65 -10.31
N ALA A 150 8.29 6.46 -10.13
CA ALA A 150 8.20 7.79 -10.72
C ALA A 150 9.37 8.71 -10.33
N HIS A 151 9.82 8.65 -9.07
CA HIS A 151 10.98 9.40 -8.59
C HIS A 151 12.33 8.94 -9.17
N ARG A 152 12.42 7.71 -9.69
CA ARG A 152 13.64 7.13 -10.24
C ARG A 152 13.77 7.29 -11.75
N HIS A 153 12.65 7.40 -12.46
CA HIS A 153 12.70 7.63 -13.91
C HIS A 153 13.11 9.06 -14.23
N GLU A 154 14.03 9.19 -15.19
CA GLU A 154 14.74 10.43 -15.59
C GLU A 154 13.86 11.51 -16.24
N GLY A 155 12.53 11.34 -16.26
CA GLY A 155 11.59 12.30 -16.84
C GLY A 155 11.45 13.61 -16.04
N ALA A 156 12.03 13.69 -14.84
CA ALA A 156 12.05 14.92 -14.07
C ALA A 156 12.96 15.96 -14.74
N LYS A 157 12.38 17.09 -15.15
CA LYS A 157 13.16 18.21 -15.69
C LYS A 157 14.22 18.64 -14.67
N VAL A 158 15.48 18.61 -15.09
CA VAL A 158 16.58 19.20 -14.30
C VAL A 158 16.54 20.70 -14.52
N TYR A 159 16.29 21.45 -13.47
CA TYR A 159 16.27 22.91 -13.51
C TYR A 159 17.70 23.44 -13.25
N PRO A 160 18.15 24.48 -13.98
CA PRO A 160 19.46 25.06 -13.73
C PRO A 160 19.50 25.68 -12.32
N HIS A 161 20.49 25.28 -11.52
CA HIS A 161 20.83 25.98 -10.28
C HIS A 161 21.92 27.01 -10.59
N VAL A 162 21.67 28.28 -10.29
CA VAL A 162 22.72 29.31 -10.28
C VAL A 162 23.60 29.02 -9.07
N THR A 163 24.74 28.36 -9.27
CA THR A 163 25.80 28.34 -8.27
C THR A 163 26.43 29.73 -8.25
N GLY A 164 25.96 30.59 -7.35
CA GLY A 164 26.58 31.89 -7.10
C GLY A 164 28.01 31.67 -6.60
N THR A 165 28.98 32.04 -7.43
CA THR A 165 30.29 32.47 -6.94
C THR A 165 30.17 33.95 -6.60
N GLU A 166 30.03 34.26 -5.32
CA GLU A 166 30.47 35.51 -4.71
C GLU A 166 31.26 35.18 -3.44
#